data_AF-A0A433RUM1-F1
#
_entry.id   AF-A0A433RUM1-F1
#
_cell.length_a   1.000
_cell.length_b   1.000
_cell.length_c   1.000
_cell.angle_alpha   90.00
_cell.angle_beta   90.00
_cell.angle_gamma   90.00
#
_symmetry.space_group_name_H-M   'P 1'
#
loop_
_entity.id
_entity.type
_entity.pdbx_description
1 polymer ?
#
loop_
_entity_poly.entity_id
_entity_poly.type
_entity_poly.pdbx_seq_one_letter_code
_entity_poly.pdbx_strand_id
1 'polypeptide(L)'
;MKKIVVSTALIMTLLVVGAGMWLQKTPPLEHGAFSTNGDRTSIIIELGNKGFRDIQLTDVLINNNEEPTDVKMQINNAEQGFVLVDTFHSPEAKNVHFVSLKDGHIKKGMIEEQLNAKESMNVYGLSIMNKQPIASVEIHYRYLGMSYAVELDTDEL
;
A
#
# COMPACT_ATOMS: atom_id res chain seq x y z
N MET A 1 6.98 42.80 19.28
CA MET A 1 6.00 41.70 19.32
C MET A 1 5.33 41.42 17.97
N LYS A 2 4.58 42.36 17.36
CA LYS A 2 3.93 42.14 16.04
C LYS A 2 4.87 41.62 14.93
N LYS A 3 6.06 42.22 14.77
CA LYS A 3 7.04 41.78 13.75
C LYS A 3 7.53 40.35 13.97
N ILE A 4 7.75 39.94 15.23
CA ILE A 4 8.18 38.58 15.58
C ILE A 4 7.06 37.59 15.25
N VAL A 5 5.81 37.89 15.61
CA VAL A 5 4.66 37.03 15.29
C VAL A 5 4.50 36.84 13.78
N VAL A 6 4.64 37.92 12.99
CA VAL A 6 4.57 37.84 11.52
C VAL A 6 5.74 37.03 10.96
N SER A 7 6.97 37.25 11.42
CA SER A 7 8.14 36.46 10.99
C SER A 7 8.01 34.98 11.34
N THR A 8 7.56 34.65 12.55
CA THR A 8 7.32 33.27 12.98
C THR A 8 6.23 32.60 12.13
N ALA A 9 5.12 33.30 11.86
CA ALA A 9 4.05 32.78 11.01
C ALA A 9 4.52 32.53 9.57
N LEU A 10 5.34 33.43 9.01
CA LEU A 10 5.92 33.26 7.68
C LEU A 10 6.85 32.03 7.61
N ILE A 11 7.72 31.86 8.61
CA ILE A 11 8.62 30.69 8.70
C ILE A 11 7.82 29.39 8.81
N MET A 12 6.79 29.35 9.68
CA MET A 12 5.92 28.16 9.78
C MET A 12 5.24 27.85 8.45
N THR A 13 4.75 28.87 7.75
CA THR A 13 4.11 28.69 6.44
C THR A 13 5.10 28.09 5.43
N LEU A 14 6.33 28.62 5.36
CA LEU A 14 7.37 28.10 4.48
C LEU A 14 7.75 26.65 4.82
N LEU A 15 7.81 26.30 6.11
CA LEU A 15 8.06 24.92 6.54
C LEU A 15 6.93 23.98 6.14
N VAL A 16 5.67 24.38 6.31
CA VAL A 16 4.51 23.55 5.92
C VAL A 16 4.48 23.34 4.41
N VAL A 17 4.69 24.40 3.62
CA VAL A 17 4.73 24.29 2.15
C VAL A 17 5.91 23.43 1.72
N GLY A 18 7.10 23.65 2.29
CA GLY A 18 8.29 22.84 2.00
C GLY A 18 8.10 21.37 2.35
N ALA A 19 7.52 21.07 3.50
CA ALA A 19 7.20 19.70 3.92
C ALA A 19 6.17 19.05 2.98
N GLY A 20 5.12 19.78 2.58
CA GLY A 20 4.13 19.30 1.61
C GLY A 20 4.76 18.96 0.26
N MET A 21 5.62 19.83 -0.27
CA MET A 21 6.34 19.58 -1.52
C MET A 21 7.30 18.38 -1.41
N TRP A 22 7.98 18.22 -0.28
CA TRP A 22 8.86 17.08 -0.05
C TRP A 22 8.08 15.76 -0.01
N LEU A 23 6.97 15.73 0.73
CA LEU A 23 6.07 14.56 0.82
C LEU A 23 5.46 14.17 -0.53
N GLN A 24 5.24 15.12 -1.44
CA GLN A 24 4.77 14.82 -2.79
C GLN A 24 5.85 14.14 -3.65
N LYS A 25 7.12 14.46 -3.43
CA LYS A 25 8.26 13.89 -4.17
C LYS A 25 8.78 12.57 -3.59
N THR A 26 8.49 12.28 -2.33
CA THR A 26 8.90 11.05 -1.66
C THR A 26 7.65 10.33 -1.12
N PRO A 27 6.84 9.72 -2.00
CA PRO A 27 5.61 9.04 -1.59
C PRO A 27 5.98 7.90 -0.61
N PRO A 28 5.28 7.75 0.52
CA PRO A 28 5.70 6.89 1.63
C PRO A 28 5.37 5.40 1.42
N LEU A 29 4.52 5.08 0.45
CA LEU A 29 4.25 3.69 0.10
C LEU A 29 5.48 3.10 -0.60
N GLU A 30 5.86 1.91 -0.15
CA GLU A 30 6.88 1.07 -0.75
C GLU A 30 6.17 -0.18 -1.28
N HIS A 31 6.66 -0.74 -2.38
CA HIS A 31 6.17 -2.02 -2.91
C HIS A 31 7.36 -2.96 -3.13
N GLY A 32 7.11 -4.25 -2.96
CA GLY A 32 8.10 -5.31 -3.05
C GLY A 32 7.81 -6.28 -4.18
N ALA A 33 7.96 -7.57 -3.89
CA ALA A 33 7.74 -8.62 -4.87
C ALA A 33 6.26 -8.71 -5.28
N PHE A 34 6.05 -9.17 -6.51
CA PHE A 34 4.74 -9.57 -7.00
C PHE A 34 4.67 -11.09 -7.06
N SER A 35 3.50 -11.64 -6.77
CA SER A 35 3.19 -13.05 -7.00
C SER A 35 1.91 -13.15 -7.79
N THR A 36 1.89 -13.98 -8.82
CA THR A 36 0.71 -14.14 -9.69
C THR A 36 0.44 -15.60 -10.00
N ASN A 37 -0.83 -15.92 -10.30
CA ASN A 37 -1.18 -17.24 -10.80
C ASN A 37 -0.85 -17.35 -12.30
N GLY A 38 -0.90 -18.57 -12.85
CA GLY A 38 -0.51 -18.81 -14.25
C GLY A 38 -1.30 -17.98 -15.27
N ASP A 39 -2.56 -17.67 -14.96
CA ASP A 39 -3.45 -16.90 -15.84
C ASP A 39 -3.38 -15.38 -15.60
N ARG A 40 -2.58 -14.93 -14.64
CA ARG A 40 -2.45 -13.52 -14.22
C ARG A 40 -3.77 -12.86 -13.77
N THR A 41 -4.73 -13.68 -13.33
CA THR A 41 -6.05 -13.24 -12.85
C THR A 41 -6.06 -12.98 -11.34
N SER A 42 -5.05 -13.47 -10.62
CA SER A 42 -4.82 -13.18 -9.21
C SER A 42 -3.39 -12.71 -9.02
N ILE A 43 -3.23 -11.60 -8.29
CA ILE A 43 -1.93 -11.03 -7.96
C ILE A 43 -1.85 -10.66 -6.48
N ILE A 44 -0.66 -10.75 -5.93
CA ILE A 44 -0.31 -10.23 -4.61
C ILE A 44 0.85 -9.25 -4.80
N ILE A 45 0.70 -8.06 -4.24
CA ILE A 45 1.74 -7.03 -4.19
C ILE A 45 2.17 -6.86 -2.74
N GLU A 46 3.43 -7.09 -2.44
CA GLU A 46 3.98 -6.78 -1.12
C GLU A 46 4.06 -5.27 -0.91
N LEU A 47 3.64 -4.77 0.25
CA LEU A 47 3.59 -3.35 0.56
C LEU A 47 4.35 -3.01 1.85
N GLY A 48 5.11 -1.93 1.80
CA GLY A 48 5.81 -1.33 2.93
C GLY A 48 5.44 0.13 3.14
N ASN A 49 5.90 0.69 4.26
CA ASN A 49 5.66 2.08 4.61
C ASN A 49 6.93 2.71 5.21
N LYS A 50 7.68 3.42 4.36
CA LYS A 50 8.86 4.20 4.77
C LYS A 50 8.51 5.52 5.48
N GLY A 51 7.22 5.84 5.59
CA GLY A 51 6.72 7.00 6.30
C GLY A 51 6.76 6.84 7.83
N PHE A 52 6.49 7.93 8.55
CA PHE A 52 6.43 7.94 10.02
C PHE A 52 5.00 7.80 10.61
N ARG A 53 4.00 7.55 9.76
CA ARG A 53 2.58 7.38 10.11
C ARG A 53 2.01 6.25 9.29
N ASP A 54 0.85 5.74 9.67
CA ASP A 54 0.20 4.65 8.93
C ASP A 54 -0.33 5.16 7.58
N ILE A 55 -0.30 4.29 6.57
CA ILE A 55 -0.91 4.51 5.27
C ILE A 55 -2.28 3.81 5.26
N GLN A 56 -3.29 4.49 4.71
CA GLN A 56 -4.60 3.90 4.47
C GLN A 56 -4.79 3.71 2.97
N LEU A 57 -4.98 2.47 2.52
CA LEU A 57 -5.37 2.21 1.14
C LEU A 57 -6.82 2.67 0.95
N THR A 58 -7.08 3.38 -0.14
CA THR A 58 -8.41 3.93 -0.40
C THR A 58 -9.09 3.23 -1.56
N ASP A 59 -8.32 2.91 -2.60
CA ASP A 59 -8.85 2.28 -3.81
C ASP A 59 -7.75 1.55 -4.58
N VAL A 60 -8.15 0.65 -5.47
CA VAL A 60 -7.26 -0.04 -6.39
C VAL A 60 -7.95 -0.15 -7.73
N LEU A 61 -7.27 0.31 -8.77
CA LEU A 61 -7.67 0.13 -10.15
C LEU A 61 -6.70 -0.82 -10.83
N ILE A 62 -7.18 -1.50 -11.86
CA ILE A 62 -6.39 -2.38 -12.72
C ILE A 62 -6.63 -1.98 -14.17
N ASN A 63 -5.73 -2.35 -15.08
CA ASN A 63 -5.94 -2.31 -16.53
C ASN A 63 -6.71 -1.08 -17.04
N ASN A 64 -6.05 0.05 -17.31
CA ASN A 64 -6.72 1.26 -17.84
C ASN A 64 -7.91 1.77 -16.98
N ASN A 65 -7.74 1.82 -15.65
CA ASN A 65 -8.72 2.35 -14.69
C ASN A 65 -10.00 1.51 -14.48
N GLU A 66 -9.92 0.20 -14.68
CA GLU A 66 -11.00 -0.73 -14.35
C GLU A 66 -10.98 -1.12 -12.87
N GLU A 67 -12.16 -1.34 -12.27
CA GLU A 67 -12.25 -1.89 -10.92
C GLU A 67 -11.98 -3.41 -10.95
N PRO A 68 -11.13 -3.94 -10.06
CA PRO A 68 -10.95 -5.38 -9.93
C PRO A 68 -12.24 -6.07 -9.46
N THR A 69 -12.34 -7.37 -9.73
CA THR A 69 -13.49 -8.16 -9.29
C THR A 69 -13.54 -8.25 -7.76
N ASP A 70 -12.38 -8.40 -7.11
CA ASP A 70 -12.28 -8.34 -5.65
C ASP A 70 -10.87 -7.88 -5.26
N VAL A 71 -10.76 -7.17 -4.14
CA VAL A 71 -9.49 -6.65 -3.63
C VAL A 71 -9.51 -6.61 -2.10
N LYS A 72 -8.47 -7.19 -1.50
CA LYS A 72 -8.31 -7.24 -0.04
C LYS A 72 -6.86 -7.08 0.35
N MET A 73 -6.65 -6.55 1.55
CA MET A 73 -5.33 -6.52 2.16
C MET A 73 -5.13 -7.79 2.98
N GLN A 74 -4.01 -8.45 2.78
CA GLN A 74 -3.53 -9.59 3.55
C GLN A 74 -2.59 -9.09 4.64
N ILE A 75 -2.88 -9.41 5.90
CA ILE A 75 -2.02 -9.05 7.05
C ILE A 75 -1.52 -10.33 7.72
N ASN A 76 -0.26 -10.64 7.53
CA ASN A 76 0.37 -11.84 8.09
C ASN A 76 1.61 -11.47 8.92
N ASN A 77 2.25 -12.45 9.56
CA ASN A 77 3.61 -12.29 10.06
C ASN A 77 4.64 -12.68 8.97
N ALA A 78 5.88 -12.25 9.14
CA ALA A 78 6.94 -12.52 8.16
C ALA A 78 7.18 -14.03 7.91
N GLU A 79 6.95 -14.88 8.90
CA GLU A 79 7.16 -16.33 8.79
C GLU A 79 6.09 -17.05 7.95
N GLN A 80 4.85 -16.56 8.01
CA GLN A 80 3.71 -17.10 7.26
C GLN A 80 3.79 -16.74 5.77
N GLY A 81 4.48 -15.66 5.42
CA GLY A 81 4.53 -15.14 4.05
C GLY A 81 3.15 -14.73 3.54
N PHE A 82 2.98 -14.66 2.22
CA PHE A 82 1.69 -14.42 1.57
C PHE A 82 1.15 -15.69 0.91
N VAL A 83 -0.17 -15.75 0.74
CA VAL A 83 -0.85 -16.93 0.18
C VAL A 83 -1.64 -16.49 -1.03
N LEU A 84 -1.15 -16.88 -2.20
CA LEU A 84 -1.86 -16.69 -3.46
C LEU A 84 -3.09 -17.60 -3.50
N VAL A 85 -4.23 -16.99 -3.76
CA VAL A 85 -5.53 -17.67 -3.86
C VAL A 85 -6.23 -17.22 -5.13
N ASP A 86 -7.00 -18.11 -5.75
CA ASP A 86 -7.81 -17.77 -6.94
C ASP A 86 -9.15 -17.12 -6.55
N THR A 87 -9.61 -17.36 -5.32
CA THR A 87 -10.81 -16.71 -4.77
C THR A 87 -10.73 -16.64 -3.24
N PHE A 88 -11.28 -15.57 -2.66
CA PHE A 88 -11.32 -15.40 -1.20
C PHE A 88 -12.27 -16.36 -0.47
N HIS A 89 -13.01 -17.20 -1.20
CA HIS A 89 -13.88 -18.25 -0.64
C HIS A 89 -13.25 -19.65 -0.70
N SER A 90 -12.01 -19.77 -1.20
CA SER A 90 -11.36 -21.06 -1.34
C SER A 90 -10.97 -21.65 0.03
N PRO A 91 -10.76 -22.97 0.13
CA PRO A 91 -10.25 -23.60 1.36
C PRO A 91 -8.94 -22.98 1.86
N GLU A 92 -8.05 -22.60 0.95
CA GLU A 92 -6.74 -21.98 1.21
C GLU A 92 -6.91 -20.58 1.82
N ALA A 93 -7.93 -19.83 1.39
CA ALA A 93 -8.25 -18.50 1.91
C ALA A 93 -8.71 -18.50 3.39
N LYS A 94 -9.16 -19.64 3.93
CA LYS A 94 -9.70 -19.72 5.31
C LYS A 94 -8.67 -19.44 6.40
N ASN A 95 -7.40 -19.72 6.11
CA ASN A 95 -6.30 -19.51 7.06
C ASN A 95 -5.58 -18.18 6.84
N VAL A 96 -6.09 -17.35 5.92
CA VAL A 96 -5.51 -16.06 5.60
C VAL A 96 -6.32 -14.95 6.28
N HIS A 97 -5.62 -14.03 6.92
CA HIS A 97 -6.25 -12.85 7.49
C HIS A 97 -6.40 -11.76 6.42
N PHE A 98 -7.54 -11.79 5.73
CA PHE A 98 -7.94 -10.75 4.81
C PHE A 98 -8.75 -9.66 5.50
N VAL A 99 -8.42 -8.41 5.22
CA VAL A 99 -9.18 -7.24 5.64
C VAL A 99 -9.57 -6.39 4.42
N SER A 100 -10.65 -5.63 4.55
CA SER A 100 -11.05 -4.67 3.51
C SER A 100 -10.00 -3.56 3.40
N LEU A 101 -9.90 -2.91 2.23
CA LEU A 101 -8.99 -1.78 2.05
C LEU A 101 -9.26 -0.64 3.06
N LYS A 102 -10.54 -0.40 3.39
CA LYS A 102 -10.96 0.70 4.27
C LYS A 102 -10.52 0.49 5.72
N ASP A 103 -10.52 -0.76 6.16
CA ASP A 103 -10.12 -1.16 7.53
C ASP A 103 -8.61 -1.42 7.62
N GLY A 104 -7.96 -1.56 6.47
CA GLY A 104 -6.54 -1.84 6.34
C GLY A 104 -5.66 -0.61 6.55
N HIS A 105 -4.75 -0.69 7.52
CA HIS A 105 -3.69 0.29 7.73
C HIS A 105 -2.32 -0.37 7.64
N ILE A 106 -1.48 0.13 6.73
CA ILE A 106 -0.08 -0.30 6.60
C ILE A 106 0.72 0.49 7.63
N LYS A 107 1.13 -0.19 8.70
CA LYS A 107 1.93 0.45 9.76
C LYS A 107 3.32 0.80 9.26
N LYS A 108 3.94 1.78 9.93
CA LYS A 108 5.34 2.15 9.69
C LYS A 108 6.25 0.91 9.71
N GLY A 109 7.10 0.81 8.69
CA GLY A 109 8.14 -0.20 8.56
C GLY A 109 8.41 -0.44 7.08
N MET A 110 9.67 -0.36 6.66
CA MET A 110 10.06 -0.76 5.31
C MET A 110 9.91 -2.28 5.14
N ILE A 111 9.78 -2.77 3.91
CA ILE A 111 9.65 -4.21 3.64
C ILE A 111 10.79 -5.00 4.29
N GLU A 112 12.04 -4.55 4.09
CA GLU A 112 13.20 -5.20 4.72
C GLU A 112 13.13 -5.20 6.26
N GLU A 113 12.62 -4.13 6.86
CA GLU A 113 12.46 -4.05 8.33
C GLU A 113 11.39 -5.03 8.81
N GLN A 114 10.28 -5.16 8.06
CA GLN A 114 9.19 -6.08 8.38
C GLN A 114 9.63 -7.53 8.27
N LEU A 115 10.41 -7.88 7.24
CA LEU A 115 10.92 -9.23 7.01
C LEU A 115 12.01 -9.64 8.02
N ASN A 116 12.84 -8.70 8.46
CA ASN A 116 13.92 -8.96 9.43
C ASN A 116 13.49 -8.79 10.89
N ALA A 117 12.29 -8.27 11.15
CA ALA A 117 11.78 -8.09 12.49
C ALA A 117 11.40 -9.43 13.14
N LYS A 118 11.59 -9.53 14.47
CA LYS A 118 11.11 -10.65 15.28
C LYS A 118 9.59 -10.84 15.09
N GLU A 119 9.14 -12.09 15.08
CA GLU A 119 7.78 -12.71 14.94
C GLU A 119 6.50 -11.85 15.14
N SER A 120 6.58 -10.69 15.77
CA SER A 120 5.49 -9.75 16.08
C SER A 120 5.19 -8.68 15.05
N MET A 121 6.01 -8.51 14.00
CA MET A 121 5.78 -7.45 13.01
C MET A 121 4.95 -7.99 11.84
N ASN A 122 3.88 -7.25 11.52
CA ASN A 122 3.01 -7.62 10.42
C ASN A 122 3.67 -7.24 9.09
N VAL A 123 3.55 -8.15 8.11
CA VAL A 123 3.79 -7.89 6.69
C VAL A 123 2.45 -7.66 5.99
N TYR A 124 2.46 -6.82 4.96
CA TYR A 124 1.24 -6.40 4.26
C TYR A 124 1.30 -6.79 2.79
N GLY A 125 0.29 -7.52 2.33
CA GLY A 125 0.09 -7.87 0.93
C GLY A 125 -1.20 -7.26 0.42
N LEU A 126 -1.22 -6.83 -0.83
CA LEU A 126 -2.43 -6.42 -1.52
C LEU A 126 -2.83 -7.52 -2.51
N SER A 127 -3.89 -8.26 -2.18
CA SER A 127 -4.43 -9.32 -3.01
C SER A 127 -5.51 -8.76 -3.93
N ILE A 128 -5.30 -8.88 -5.25
CA ILE A 128 -6.19 -8.35 -6.27
C ILE A 128 -6.61 -9.49 -7.19
N MET A 129 -7.90 -9.57 -7.47
CA MET A 129 -8.49 -10.61 -8.32
C MET A 129 -9.29 -9.98 -9.44
N ASN A 130 -9.17 -10.54 -10.63
CA ASN A 130 -9.99 -10.16 -11.76
C ASN A 130 -10.31 -11.35 -12.66
N LYS A 131 -11.38 -11.23 -13.45
CA LYS A 131 -11.74 -12.25 -14.45
C LYS A 131 -10.80 -12.29 -15.64
N GLN A 132 -10.15 -11.17 -15.94
CA GLN A 132 -9.18 -11.04 -17.03
C GLN A 132 -7.77 -10.86 -16.46
N PRO A 133 -6.72 -11.21 -17.22
CA PRO A 133 -5.34 -10.97 -16.84
C PRO A 133 -5.11 -9.52 -16.41
N ILE A 134 -4.42 -9.34 -15.30
CA ILE A 134 -4.04 -8.04 -14.77
C ILE A 134 -2.66 -7.72 -15.36
N ALA A 135 -2.59 -6.63 -16.11
CA ALA A 135 -1.38 -6.10 -16.74
C ALA A 135 -0.85 -4.89 -15.97
N SER A 136 -1.72 -4.02 -15.44
CA SER A 136 -1.31 -2.89 -14.60
C SER A 136 -2.21 -2.74 -13.38
N VAL A 137 -1.66 -2.11 -12.34
CA VAL A 137 -2.33 -1.82 -11.08
C VAL A 137 -2.04 -0.38 -10.67
N GLU A 138 -3.10 0.39 -10.38
CA GLU A 138 -2.98 1.69 -9.74
C GLU A 138 -3.48 1.61 -8.29
N ILE A 139 -2.60 1.86 -7.34
CA ILE A 139 -2.92 1.84 -5.91
C ILE A 139 -3.14 3.27 -5.42
N HIS A 140 -4.36 3.55 -4.97
CA HIS A 140 -4.70 4.82 -4.34
C HIS A 140 -4.62 4.70 -2.83
N TYR A 141 -4.02 5.70 -2.19
CA TYR A 141 -3.88 5.70 -0.74
C TYR A 141 -3.85 7.12 -0.16
N ARG A 142 -4.07 7.18 1.15
CA ARG A 142 -4.00 8.40 1.94
C ARG A 142 -2.85 8.35 2.94
N TYR A 143 -2.12 9.45 3.01
CA TYR A 143 -1.07 9.67 3.99
C TYR A 143 -1.08 11.11 4.47
N LEU A 144 -1.13 11.32 5.79
CA LEU A 144 -1.22 12.66 6.42
C LEU A 144 -2.33 13.55 5.84
N GLY A 145 -3.45 12.94 5.43
CA GLY A 145 -4.59 13.66 4.83
C GLY A 145 -4.45 13.97 3.33
N MET A 146 -3.31 13.68 2.71
CA MET A 146 -3.09 13.83 1.28
C MET A 146 -3.38 12.51 0.55
N SER A 147 -3.94 12.61 -0.65
CA SER A 147 -4.18 11.47 -1.54
C SER A 147 -3.02 11.28 -2.50
N TYR A 148 -2.66 10.03 -2.74
CA TYR A 148 -1.60 9.61 -3.64
C TYR A 148 -2.12 8.48 -4.53
N ALA A 149 -1.46 8.33 -5.67
CA ALA A 149 -1.64 7.19 -6.57
C ALA A 149 -0.24 6.70 -6.98
N VAL A 150 -0.07 5.38 -7.07
CA VAL A 150 1.10 4.76 -7.66
C VAL A 150 0.65 3.74 -8.68
N GLU A 151 1.17 3.86 -9.91
CA GLU A 151 0.94 2.92 -10.98
C GLU A 151 2.09 1.91 -11.00
N LEU A 152 1.73 0.63 -11.09
CA LEU A 152 2.63 -0.52 -11.11
C LEU A 152 2.32 -1.34 -12.35
N ASP A 153 3.32 -1.55 -13.20
CA ASP A 153 3.23 -2.47 -14.32
C ASP A 153 3.54 -3.89 -13.83
N THR A 154 2.69 -4.84 -14.17
CA THR A 154 2.86 -6.25 -13.79
C THR A 154 3.53 -7.06 -14.91
N ASP A 155 3.79 -6.47 -16.09
CA ASP A 155 4.50 -7.09 -17.21
C ASP A 155 6.02 -7.22 -16.98
N GLU A 156 6.56 -6.63 -15.91
CA GLU A 156 7.94 -6.86 -15.47
C GLU A 156 8.14 -8.19 -14.71
N LEU A 157 7.16 -9.10 -14.75
CA LEU A 157 7.14 -10.40 -14.06
C LEU A 157 7.35 -11.62 -14.98
#